data_AF-A0A9W4NZK8-F1
#
_entry.id   AF-A0A9W4NZK8-F1
#
_cell.length_a   1.000
_cell.length_b   1.000
_cell.length_c   1.000
_cell.angle_alpha   90.00
_cell.angle_beta   90.00
_cell.angle_gamma   90.00
#
_symmetry.space_group_name_H-M   'P 1'
#
loop_
_entity.id
_entity.type
_entity.pdbx_description
1 polymer ?
#
loop_
_entity_poly.entity_id
_entity_poly.type
_entity_poly.pdbx_seq_one_letter_code
_entity_poly.pdbx_strand_id
1 'polypeptide(L)'
;MLTEIDHGLDTKHLETTATLQHDGSFILNTPHPGAAKFMPPSMPVAGLPRVAVVMAKLIVKEEDRGIRPFLVALSDGKEMCGGVSTKLIPPLGGGDSLDHAITSFVNVHLPPSALLGDIKTPTDHQHFFSVISRVPIGTLSLSIGLLPAQKASTVIYAQYSMRRMVTDPSGHKVPIMSFRTQQLPLLRSLAQIKVLEKMAPWVIERFRNPTVDARVRHGLAIITKAVFLQHGQQSLAQFVERCGAQGLFSHNQLISYQLGLLGLATELLLGRYALPSPTMPTCLLAKHEQGLIAEARAQLQALKGGHRSKEYNDFMLPRCRPIVEAIGHRVAYEAACAAGVPECILAVYESEVVNMDIGWYIENGEVTRLSLWEKENAALNGVLTSAEAMIHDMAAGIRTTAPIVSQETYAAFVESLPSLTGEASYSLHPECTID
;
A
#
# COMPACT_ATOMS: atom_id res chain seq x y z
N MET A 1 0.87 13.22 -14.44
CA MET A 1 1.89 12.32 -15.01
C MET A 1 3.26 12.77 -14.50
N LEU A 2 3.72 12.16 -13.41
CA LEU A 2 5.01 12.50 -12.77
C LEU A 2 6.09 11.51 -13.22
N THR A 3 5.91 10.24 -12.85
CA THR A 3 6.81 9.11 -13.12
C THR A 3 7.12 8.93 -14.61
N GLU A 4 8.39 8.67 -14.90
CA GLU A 4 8.89 8.18 -16.19
C GLU A 4 9.40 6.74 -16.03
N ILE A 5 9.63 6.04 -17.14
CA ILE A 5 10.15 4.66 -17.12
C ILE A 5 11.44 4.58 -16.29
N ASP A 6 12.38 5.49 -16.54
CA ASP A 6 13.68 5.47 -15.85
C ASP A 6 13.69 6.30 -14.55
N HIS A 7 12.64 7.11 -14.30
CA HIS A 7 12.58 8.05 -13.17
C HIS A 7 11.30 7.92 -12.35
N GLY A 8 11.35 7.11 -11.29
CA GLY A 8 10.28 6.99 -10.28
C GLY A 8 10.66 7.50 -8.90
N LEU A 9 11.70 6.93 -8.29
CA LEU A 9 12.23 7.42 -7.00
C LEU A 9 13.07 8.69 -7.17
N ASP A 10 13.55 8.97 -8.39
CA ASP A 10 14.38 10.12 -8.74
C ASP A 10 13.65 11.18 -9.58
N THR A 11 12.41 11.49 -9.20
CA THR A 11 11.53 12.43 -9.93
C THR A 11 12.01 13.88 -9.98
N LYS A 12 13.16 14.20 -9.39
CA LYS A 12 13.81 15.50 -9.58
C LYS A 12 14.56 15.60 -10.91
N HIS A 13 14.91 14.47 -11.51
CA HIS A 13 15.74 14.41 -12.71
C HIS A 13 14.98 14.00 -13.98
N LEU A 14 13.64 14.04 -13.95
CA LEU A 14 12.76 13.75 -15.12
C LEU A 14 13.29 14.35 -16.40
N GLU A 15 13.16 13.66 -17.53
CA GLU A 15 13.79 14.03 -18.79
C GLU A 15 12.79 14.58 -19.82
N THR A 16 11.49 14.41 -19.63
CA THR A 16 10.48 15.11 -20.46
C THR A 16 10.71 16.62 -20.37
N THR A 17 10.77 17.31 -21.51
CA THR A 17 11.04 18.75 -21.59
C THR A 17 9.84 19.51 -22.13
N ALA A 18 9.69 20.76 -21.69
CA ALA A 18 8.77 21.73 -22.26
C ALA A 18 9.55 23.02 -22.55
N THR A 19 9.83 23.27 -23.83
CA THR A 19 10.70 24.37 -24.28
C THR A 19 9.88 25.59 -24.69
N LEU A 20 10.10 26.72 -24.02
CA LEU A 20 9.43 27.99 -24.31
C LEU A 20 9.83 28.52 -25.70
N GLN A 21 8.83 28.89 -26.49
CA GLN A 21 8.96 29.48 -27.81
C GLN A 21 8.88 31.01 -27.75
N HIS A 22 9.25 31.68 -28.85
CA HIS A 22 9.24 33.15 -28.94
C HIS A 22 7.85 33.77 -28.79
N ASP A 23 6.79 33.07 -29.21
CA ASP A 23 5.39 33.49 -29.08
C ASP A 23 4.79 33.20 -27.70
N GLY A 24 5.59 32.67 -26.77
CA GLY A 24 5.16 32.28 -25.43
C GLY A 24 4.55 30.88 -25.34
N SER A 25 4.40 30.16 -26.46
CA SER A 25 3.97 28.76 -26.48
C SER A 25 5.08 27.82 -25.98
N PHE A 26 4.77 26.54 -25.82
CA PHE A 26 5.75 25.52 -25.43
C PHE A 26 5.74 24.34 -26.40
N ILE A 27 6.90 23.73 -26.60
CA ILE A 27 7.03 22.43 -27.27
C ILE A 27 7.34 21.39 -26.20
N LEU A 28 6.41 20.46 -25.97
CA LEU A 28 6.58 19.34 -25.07
C LEU A 28 7.16 18.14 -25.83
N ASN A 29 8.24 17.56 -25.29
CA ASN A 29 8.95 16.47 -25.95
C ASN A 29 9.50 15.43 -24.95
N THR A 30 9.36 14.17 -25.32
CA THR A 30 10.00 13.00 -24.70
C THR A 30 11.30 12.71 -25.47
N PRO A 31 12.49 12.96 -24.89
CA PRO A 31 13.75 12.89 -25.64
C PRO A 31 14.18 11.47 -26.04
N HIS A 32 13.80 10.46 -25.26
CA HIS A 32 14.08 9.04 -25.53
C HIS A 32 13.04 8.15 -24.85
N PRO A 33 12.93 6.85 -25.20
CA PRO A 33 11.93 5.96 -24.62
C PRO A 33 11.92 5.89 -23.08
N GLY A 34 13.09 5.95 -22.44
CA GLY A 34 13.23 5.98 -20.97
C GLY A 34 12.56 7.17 -20.27
N ALA A 35 12.41 8.29 -20.98
CA ALA A 35 11.73 9.49 -20.50
C ALA A 35 10.21 9.46 -20.71
N ALA A 36 9.66 8.39 -21.28
CA ALA A 36 8.22 8.24 -21.45
C ALA A 36 7.52 8.16 -20.09
N LYS A 37 6.34 8.76 -19.96
CA LYS A 37 5.55 8.69 -18.73
C LYS A 37 5.06 7.27 -18.51
N PHE A 38 5.11 6.80 -17.27
CA PHE A 38 4.84 5.40 -16.92
C PHE A 38 3.81 5.30 -15.79
N MET A 39 2.76 4.49 -15.99
CA MET A 39 1.61 4.17 -15.12
C MET A 39 0.33 4.99 -15.32
N PRO A 40 0.31 6.33 -15.44
CA PRO A 40 -0.95 7.06 -15.57
C PRO A 40 -1.81 6.55 -16.73
N PRO A 41 -3.11 6.31 -16.51
CA PRO A 41 -3.99 5.87 -17.60
C PRO A 41 -4.11 6.93 -18.70
N SER A 42 -3.92 6.53 -19.96
CA SER A 42 -3.92 7.45 -21.10
C SER A 42 -4.54 6.91 -22.39
N MET A 43 -5.08 5.69 -22.38
CA MET A 43 -5.75 5.12 -23.55
C MET A 43 -7.07 5.87 -23.82
N PRO A 44 -7.48 6.07 -25.09
CA PRO A 44 -8.84 6.47 -25.40
C PRO A 44 -9.83 5.39 -24.93
N VAL A 45 -10.71 5.72 -24.00
CA VAL A 45 -11.69 4.79 -23.43
C VAL A 45 -13.04 5.49 -23.35
N ALA A 46 -14.11 4.77 -23.69
CA ALA A 46 -15.50 5.21 -23.57
C ALA A 46 -15.86 6.50 -24.34
N GLY A 47 -15.08 6.89 -25.35
CA GLY A 47 -15.37 8.09 -26.15
C GLY A 47 -15.19 9.42 -25.39
N LEU A 48 -14.53 9.40 -24.23
CA LEU A 48 -14.31 10.59 -23.40
C LEU A 48 -12.94 11.23 -23.67
N PRO A 49 -12.87 12.55 -23.94
CA PRO A 49 -11.60 13.25 -24.05
C PRO A 49 -10.75 13.10 -22.80
N ARG A 50 -9.44 12.97 -22.98
CA ARG A 50 -8.48 12.85 -21.88
C ARG A 50 -7.51 14.01 -21.85
N VAL A 51 -7.34 14.57 -20.66
CA VAL A 51 -6.39 15.64 -20.36
C VAL A 51 -5.55 15.22 -19.17
N ALA A 52 -4.26 15.56 -19.18
CA ALA A 52 -3.35 15.29 -18.09
C ALA A 52 -2.58 16.53 -17.66
N VAL A 53 -2.19 16.54 -16.38
CA VAL A 53 -1.11 17.40 -15.89
C VAL A 53 0.20 16.65 -16.05
N VAL A 54 1.03 17.05 -17.02
CA VAL A 54 2.33 16.44 -17.33
C VAL A 54 3.43 17.21 -16.62
N MET A 55 4.27 16.52 -15.86
CA MET A 55 5.44 17.11 -15.20
C MET A 55 6.63 17.05 -16.15
N ALA A 56 7.23 18.19 -16.47
CA ALA A 56 8.35 18.28 -17.42
C ALA A 56 9.37 19.34 -16.97
N LYS A 57 10.63 19.19 -17.36
CA LYS A 57 11.67 20.23 -17.24
C LYS A 57 11.29 21.43 -18.10
N LEU A 58 11.10 22.60 -17.50
CA LEU A 58 10.84 23.83 -18.22
C LEU A 58 12.17 24.37 -18.76
N ILE A 59 12.29 24.47 -20.09
CA ILE A 59 13.48 25.02 -20.77
C ILE A 59 13.17 26.42 -21.30
N VAL A 60 13.96 27.42 -20.91
CA VAL A 60 13.79 28.83 -21.35
C VAL A 60 15.13 29.38 -21.80
N LYS A 61 15.25 29.76 -23.08
CA LYS A 61 16.55 30.19 -23.65
C LYS A 61 17.68 29.20 -23.33
N GLU A 62 17.39 27.91 -23.54
CA GLU A 62 18.31 26.79 -23.28
C GLU A 62 18.65 26.54 -21.79
N GLU A 63 18.04 27.28 -20.87
CA GLU A 63 18.23 27.11 -19.42
C GLU A 63 17.15 26.20 -18.81
N ASP A 64 17.55 25.18 -18.04
CA ASP A 64 16.64 24.35 -17.23
C ASP A 64 16.17 25.14 -15.99
N ARG A 65 14.86 25.39 -15.91
CA ARG A 65 14.20 26.09 -14.78
C ARG A 65 13.49 25.15 -13.81
N GLY A 66 13.83 23.87 -13.88
CA GLY A 66 13.30 22.79 -13.06
C GLY A 66 11.94 22.28 -13.53
N ILE A 67 11.43 21.30 -12.79
CA ILE A 67 10.17 20.62 -13.12
C ILE A 67 8.98 21.57 -12.95
N ARG A 68 8.06 21.55 -13.92
CA ARG A 68 6.79 22.29 -13.92
C ARG A 68 5.62 21.41 -14.39
N PRO A 69 4.40 21.68 -13.90
CA PRO A 69 3.19 21.04 -14.42
C PRO A 69 2.67 21.76 -15.68
N PHE A 70 2.32 20.98 -16.70
CA PHE A 70 1.70 21.45 -17.94
C PHE A 70 0.36 20.74 -18.16
N LEU A 71 -0.68 21.48 -18.53
CA LEU A 71 -1.96 20.92 -18.96
C LEU A 71 -1.86 20.47 -20.42
N VAL A 72 -2.12 19.19 -20.69
CA VAL A 72 -1.91 18.57 -22.00
C VAL A 72 -3.15 17.75 -22.38
N ALA A 73 -3.73 18.03 -23.55
CA ALA A 73 -4.73 17.15 -24.15
C ALA A 73 -4.04 15.89 -24.69
N LEU A 74 -4.55 14.71 -24.31
CA LEU A 74 -3.99 13.42 -24.68
C LEU A 74 -4.78 12.76 -25.81
N SER A 75 -6.10 12.79 -25.74
CA SER A 75 -7.00 12.19 -26.73
C SER A 75 -8.35 12.91 -26.75
N ASP A 76 -9.06 12.80 -27.87
CA ASP A 76 -10.46 13.25 -28.01
C ASP A 76 -11.48 12.19 -27.53
N GLY A 77 -10.98 11.06 -27.02
CA GLY A 77 -11.76 9.91 -26.58
C GLY A 77 -11.89 8.80 -27.61
N LYS A 78 -11.49 9.05 -28.87
CA LYS A 78 -11.45 8.06 -29.95
C LYS A 78 -10.02 7.82 -30.43
N GLU A 79 -9.26 8.89 -30.61
CA GLU A 79 -7.86 8.85 -31.06
C GLU A 79 -6.98 9.79 -30.23
N MET A 80 -5.66 9.57 -30.30
CA MET A 80 -4.69 10.40 -29.59
C MET A 80 -4.52 11.75 -30.28
N CYS A 81 -4.25 12.80 -29.51
CA CYS A 81 -3.87 14.10 -30.05
C CYS A 81 -2.53 14.01 -30.80
N GLY A 82 -2.33 14.86 -31.81
CA GLY A 82 -1.10 14.89 -32.61
C GLY A 82 0.15 15.01 -31.75
N GLY A 83 1.14 14.16 -32.02
CA GLY A 83 2.39 14.08 -31.26
C GLY A 83 2.29 13.33 -29.92
N VAL A 84 1.10 12.93 -29.47
CA VAL A 84 0.91 12.10 -28.27
C VAL A 84 0.77 10.64 -28.69
N SER A 85 1.52 9.76 -28.03
CA SER A 85 1.40 8.30 -28.22
C SER A 85 1.23 7.60 -26.88
N THR A 86 0.46 6.53 -26.86
CA THR A 86 0.18 5.72 -25.67
C THR A 86 0.35 4.24 -25.99
N LYS A 87 0.92 3.48 -25.06
CA LYS A 87 1.05 2.02 -25.13
C LYS A 87 0.48 1.42 -23.85
N LEU A 88 -0.58 0.62 -23.98
CA LEU A 88 -1.19 -0.09 -22.85
C LEU A 88 -0.17 -1.03 -22.22
N ILE A 89 -0.03 -0.99 -20.90
CA ILE A 89 0.79 -1.97 -20.16
C ILE A 89 -0.07 -3.16 -19.74
N PRO A 90 0.53 -4.34 -19.51
CA PRO A 90 -0.21 -5.50 -19.01
C PRO A 90 -0.94 -5.18 -17.69
N PRO A 91 -2.07 -5.85 -17.43
CA PRO A 91 -2.82 -5.67 -16.20
C PRO A 91 -1.98 -5.86 -14.94
N LEU A 92 -2.24 -5.03 -13.94
CA LEU A 92 -1.62 -5.20 -12.63
C LEU A 92 -2.13 -6.48 -11.96
N GLY A 93 -1.30 -7.07 -11.11
CA GLY A 93 -1.69 -8.23 -10.30
C GLY A 93 -2.95 -7.91 -9.50
N GLY A 94 -4.01 -8.70 -9.71
CA GLY A 94 -5.26 -8.60 -8.98
C GLY A 94 -6.49 -8.10 -9.74
N GLY A 95 -6.36 -7.82 -11.03
CA GLY A 95 -7.49 -7.49 -11.89
C GLY A 95 -7.54 -5.98 -12.17
N ASP A 96 -7.50 -5.65 -13.45
CA ASP A 96 -7.46 -4.27 -13.92
C ASP A 96 -8.82 -3.58 -13.82
N SER A 97 -8.80 -2.35 -13.35
CA SER A 97 -9.88 -1.37 -13.56
C SER A 97 -9.43 -0.13 -14.33
N LEU A 98 -8.13 0.00 -14.60
CA LEU A 98 -7.52 1.20 -15.20
C LEU A 98 -6.63 0.81 -16.37
N ASP A 99 -6.69 1.61 -17.43
CA ASP A 99 -5.90 1.47 -18.64
C ASP A 99 -4.49 2.05 -18.47
N HIS A 100 -3.75 1.56 -17.48
CA HIS A 100 -2.38 1.98 -17.23
C HIS A 100 -1.54 1.89 -18.51
N ALA A 101 -0.70 2.90 -18.74
CA ALA A 101 0.00 3.01 -20.02
C ALA A 101 1.39 3.67 -19.89
N ILE A 102 2.15 3.52 -20.97
CA ILE A 102 3.33 4.32 -21.29
C ILE A 102 2.92 5.43 -22.24
N THR A 103 3.17 6.70 -21.90
CA THR A 103 2.81 7.86 -22.74
C THR A 103 4.05 8.64 -23.17
N SER A 104 4.19 8.91 -24.47
CA SER A 104 5.29 9.71 -25.02
C SER A 104 4.76 10.91 -25.81
N PHE A 105 5.54 11.99 -25.82
CA PHE A 105 5.24 13.25 -26.50
C PHE A 105 6.31 13.54 -27.55
N VAL A 106 5.93 13.85 -28.78
CA VAL A 106 6.84 14.20 -29.88
C VAL A 106 6.39 15.54 -30.43
N ASN A 107 7.16 16.59 -30.13
CA ASN A 107 6.90 17.97 -30.57
C ASN A 107 5.45 18.44 -30.35
N VAL A 108 4.88 18.18 -29.18
CA VAL A 108 3.51 18.57 -28.85
C VAL A 108 3.46 20.06 -28.55
N HIS A 109 2.74 20.82 -29.38
CA HIS A 109 2.57 22.26 -29.20
C HIS A 109 1.55 22.56 -28.10
N LEU A 110 1.95 23.36 -27.12
CA LEU A 110 1.12 23.78 -26.00
C LEU A 110 0.97 25.31 -25.97
N PRO A 111 -0.23 25.85 -25.71
CA PRO A 111 -0.41 27.29 -25.58
C PRO A 111 0.30 27.84 -24.33
N PRO A 112 0.54 29.16 -24.24
CA PRO A 112 1.11 29.78 -23.04
C PRO A 112 0.36 29.43 -21.75
N SER A 113 -0.97 29.28 -21.84
CA SER A 113 -1.85 28.92 -20.73
C SER A 113 -1.72 27.47 -20.25
N ALA A 114 -0.94 26.62 -20.92
CA ALA A 114 -0.73 25.24 -20.51
C ALA A 114 0.14 25.14 -19.25
N LEU A 115 1.05 26.09 -19.02
CA LEU A 115 1.91 26.09 -17.83
C LEU A 115 1.09 26.44 -16.58
N LEU A 116 1.10 25.54 -15.60
CA LEU A 116 0.47 25.75 -14.30
C LEU A 116 1.51 26.32 -13.32
N GLY A 117 1.74 27.64 -13.35
CA GLY A 117 2.69 28.33 -12.46
C GLY A 117 3.45 29.46 -13.16
N ASP A 118 4.57 29.90 -12.55
CA ASP A 118 5.45 30.94 -13.10
C ASP A 118 6.65 30.31 -13.87
N ILE A 119 7.10 31.02 -14.91
CA ILE A 119 8.26 30.74 -15.76
C ILE A 119 9.58 31.05 -15.03
N LYS A 120 9.54 31.85 -13.96
CA LYS A 120 10.74 32.20 -13.17
C LYS A 120 11.46 30.97 -12.63
N THR A 121 12.78 31.07 -12.59
CA THR A 121 13.64 30.09 -11.93
C THR A 121 13.34 30.08 -10.44
N PRO A 122 13.08 28.92 -9.82
CA PRO A 122 12.82 28.85 -8.39
C PRO A 122 14.08 29.18 -7.61
N THR A 123 13.94 30.01 -6.58
CA THR A 123 15.03 30.33 -5.65
C THR A 123 15.08 29.40 -4.44
N ASP A 124 14.04 28.59 -4.24
CA ASP A 124 13.88 27.71 -3.08
C ASP A 124 13.87 26.23 -3.49
N HIS A 125 14.68 25.43 -2.80
CA HIS A 125 14.71 23.98 -2.92
C HIS A 125 13.37 23.30 -2.57
N GLN A 126 12.46 23.98 -1.87
CA GLN A 126 11.11 23.47 -1.58
C GLN A 126 10.14 23.58 -2.76
N HIS A 127 10.47 24.35 -3.81
CA HIS A 127 9.59 24.54 -4.97
C HIS A 127 9.19 23.24 -5.64
N PHE A 128 10.12 22.28 -5.73
CA PHE A 128 9.77 20.96 -6.27
C PHE A 128 8.67 20.28 -5.45
N PHE A 129 8.78 20.33 -4.11
CA PHE A 129 7.79 19.73 -3.21
C PHE A 129 6.44 20.45 -3.23
N SER A 130 6.40 21.77 -3.44
CA SER A 130 5.14 22.48 -3.64
C SER A 130 4.47 22.08 -4.96
N VAL A 131 5.26 21.94 -6.04
CA VAL A 131 4.81 21.47 -7.36
C VAL A 131 4.22 20.06 -7.28
N ILE A 132 4.83 19.15 -6.51
CA ILE A 132 4.31 17.78 -6.30
C ILE A 132 3.41 17.63 -5.06
N SER A 133 2.86 18.71 -4.51
CA SER A 133 2.11 18.71 -3.24
C SER A 133 0.87 17.79 -3.21
N ARG A 134 0.38 17.34 -4.38
CA ARG A 134 -0.67 16.31 -4.49
C ARG A 134 -0.19 14.89 -4.18
N VAL A 135 1.11 14.61 -4.23
CA VAL A 135 1.67 13.27 -3.97
C VAL A 135 1.41 12.82 -2.53
N PRO A 136 1.67 13.62 -1.47
CA PRO A 136 1.31 13.23 -0.10
C PRO A 136 -0.19 13.02 0.10
N ILE A 137 -1.05 13.80 -0.58
CA ILE A 137 -2.51 13.63 -0.54
C ILE A 137 -2.89 12.27 -1.13
N GLY A 138 -2.41 11.96 -2.33
CA GLY A 138 -2.65 10.67 -2.98
C GLY A 138 -2.10 9.50 -2.16
N THR A 139 -0.92 9.68 -1.56
CA THR A 139 -0.30 8.69 -0.66
C THR A 139 -1.22 8.37 0.51
N LEU A 140 -1.72 9.38 1.22
CA LEU A 140 -2.63 9.19 2.34
C LEU A 140 -3.95 8.54 1.90
N SER A 141 -4.57 9.06 0.83
CA SER A 141 -5.86 8.57 0.34
C SER A 141 -5.79 7.11 -0.12
N LEU A 142 -4.77 6.73 -0.89
CA LEU A 142 -4.59 5.35 -1.35
C LEU A 142 -4.32 4.41 -0.19
N SER A 143 -3.53 4.85 0.80
CA SER A 143 -3.21 4.04 1.98
C SER A 143 -4.45 3.76 2.82
N ILE A 144 -5.30 4.77 3.05
CA ILE A 144 -6.57 4.59 3.77
C ILE A 144 -7.53 3.69 2.97
N GLY A 145 -7.46 3.72 1.64
CA GLY A 145 -8.21 2.82 0.76
C GLY A 145 -7.87 1.33 0.94
N LEU A 146 -6.74 0.99 1.57
CA LEU A 146 -6.39 -0.40 1.90
C LEU A 146 -7.26 -0.98 3.03
N LEU A 147 -7.82 -0.14 3.91
CA LEU A 147 -8.64 -0.60 5.03
C LEU A 147 -9.92 -1.31 4.57
N PRO A 148 -10.73 -0.77 3.63
CA PRO A 148 -11.83 -1.52 3.01
C PRO A 148 -11.40 -2.86 2.39
N ALA A 149 -10.24 -2.92 1.71
CA ALA A 149 -9.72 -4.17 1.13
C ALA A 149 -9.36 -5.20 2.21
N GLN A 150 -8.74 -4.75 3.31
CA GLN A 150 -8.45 -5.61 4.46
C GLN A 150 -9.75 -6.12 5.11
N LYS A 151 -10.77 -5.28 5.27
CA LYS A 151 -12.08 -5.72 5.75
C LYS A 151 -12.71 -6.76 4.83
N ALA A 152 -12.71 -6.52 3.51
CA ALA A 152 -13.29 -7.42 2.53
C ALA A 152 -12.60 -8.79 2.54
N SER A 153 -11.26 -8.81 2.51
CA SER A 153 -10.48 -10.04 2.61
C SER A 153 -10.71 -10.79 3.94
N THR A 154 -10.85 -10.05 5.05
CA THR A 154 -11.16 -10.64 6.37
C THR A 154 -12.54 -11.29 6.39
N VAL A 155 -13.55 -10.66 5.79
CA VAL A 155 -14.91 -11.23 5.68
C VAL A 155 -14.90 -12.48 4.81
N ILE A 156 -14.25 -12.44 3.63
CA ILE A 156 -14.13 -13.59 2.73
C ILE A 156 -13.43 -14.76 3.45
N TYR A 157 -12.32 -14.48 4.13
CA TYR A 157 -11.57 -15.46 4.91
C TYR A 157 -12.42 -16.08 6.02
N ALA A 158 -13.14 -15.26 6.79
CA ALA A 158 -13.98 -15.72 7.88
C ALA A 158 -15.11 -16.62 7.36
N GLN A 159 -15.83 -16.18 6.33
CA GLN A 159 -16.95 -16.92 5.74
C GLN A 159 -16.50 -18.26 5.14
N TYR A 160 -15.39 -18.27 4.39
CA TYR A 160 -14.79 -19.50 3.91
C TYR A 160 -14.43 -20.45 5.06
N SER A 161 -13.79 -19.92 6.11
CA SER A 161 -13.31 -20.71 7.24
C SER A 161 -14.44 -21.28 8.11
N MET A 162 -15.57 -20.57 8.20
CA MET A 162 -16.79 -21.06 8.87
C MET A 162 -17.51 -22.13 8.06
N ARG A 163 -17.45 -22.08 6.72
CA ARG A 163 -18.10 -23.06 5.85
C ARG A 163 -17.26 -24.30 5.61
N ARG A 164 -15.95 -24.16 5.48
CA ARG A 164 -15.06 -25.26 5.09
C ARG A 164 -14.97 -26.26 6.24
N MET A 165 -15.46 -27.48 6.01
CA MET A 165 -15.47 -28.54 6.99
C MET A 165 -14.27 -29.48 6.84
N VAL A 166 -13.75 -29.95 7.96
CA VAL A 166 -12.80 -31.08 8.06
C VAL A 166 -13.35 -32.12 9.03
N THR A 167 -12.82 -33.34 8.99
CA THR A 167 -13.15 -34.37 9.96
C THR A 167 -12.15 -34.30 11.12
N ASP A 168 -12.63 -34.20 12.35
CA ASP A 168 -11.79 -34.24 13.55
C ASP A 168 -11.33 -35.68 13.88
N PRO A 169 -10.41 -35.89 14.85
CA PRO A 169 -9.98 -37.23 15.26
C PRO A 169 -11.11 -38.13 15.81
N SER A 170 -12.26 -37.55 16.18
CA SER A 170 -13.44 -38.25 16.67
C SER A 170 -14.40 -38.64 15.55
N GLY A 171 -14.13 -38.26 14.29
CA GLY A 171 -14.97 -38.54 13.13
C GLY A 171 -16.04 -37.50 12.85
N HIS A 172 -16.15 -36.43 13.64
CA HIS A 172 -17.15 -35.38 13.44
C HIS A 172 -16.69 -34.35 12.41
N LYS A 173 -17.63 -33.83 11.62
CA LYS A 173 -17.36 -32.69 10.74
C LYS A 173 -17.38 -31.40 11.54
N VAL A 174 -16.25 -30.69 11.56
CA VAL A 174 -16.11 -29.39 12.21
C VAL A 174 -15.64 -28.33 11.20
N PRO A 175 -16.04 -27.06 11.34
CA PRO A 175 -15.52 -26.00 10.51
C PRO A 175 -14.03 -25.77 10.81
N ILE A 176 -13.23 -25.40 9.81
CA ILE A 176 -11.82 -25.10 10.04
C ILE A 176 -11.63 -23.88 10.96
N MET A 177 -12.64 -23.01 11.09
CA MET A 177 -12.66 -21.92 12.07
C MET A 177 -12.58 -22.40 13.54
N SER A 178 -12.87 -23.67 13.82
CA SER A 178 -12.75 -24.23 15.18
C SER A 178 -11.30 -24.32 15.66
N PHE A 179 -10.32 -24.33 14.76
CA PHE A 179 -8.90 -24.44 15.11
C PHE A 179 -8.28 -23.07 15.39
N ARG A 180 -7.52 -22.96 16.49
CA ARG A 180 -6.80 -21.73 16.84
C ARG A 180 -5.87 -21.24 15.73
N THR A 181 -5.24 -22.15 15.00
CA THR A 181 -4.38 -21.81 13.85
C THR A 181 -5.13 -21.08 12.72
N GLN A 182 -6.44 -21.33 12.57
CA GLN A 182 -7.31 -20.61 11.64
C GLN A 182 -7.87 -19.31 12.27
N GLN A 183 -8.11 -19.30 13.59
CA GLN A 183 -8.59 -18.11 14.29
C GLN A 183 -7.52 -17.00 14.36
N LEU A 184 -6.24 -17.36 14.51
CA LEU A 184 -5.16 -16.39 14.75
C LEU A 184 -5.09 -15.28 13.69
N PRO A 185 -5.02 -15.58 12.36
CA PRO A 185 -5.02 -14.53 11.34
C PRO A 185 -6.29 -13.67 11.36
N LEU A 186 -7.45 -14.27 11.62
CA LEU A 186 -8.71 -13.55 11.68
C LEU A 186 -8.71 -12.55 12.85
N LEU A 187 -8.43 -13.01 14.07
CA LEU A 187 -8.51 -12.20 15.28
C LEU A 187 -7.47 -11.06 15.27
N ARG A 188 -6.28 -11.31 14.72
CA ARG A 188 -5.25 -10.28 14.50
C ARG A 188 -5.71 -9.24 13.48
N SER A 189 -6.23 -9.67 12.32
CA SER A 189 -6.77 -8.72 11.33
C SER A 189 -7.93 -7.90 11.89
N LEU A 190 -8.83 -8.48 12.69
CA LEU A 190 -9.89 -7.74 13.38
C LEU A 190 -9.31 -6.66 14.31
N ALA A 191 -8.26 -7.00 15.06
CA ALA A 191 -7.62 -6.04 15.95
C ALA A 191 -6.94 -4.90 15.16
N GLN A 192 -6.21 -5.23 14.10
CA GLN A 192 -5.62 -4.26 13.18
C GLN A 192 -6.69 -3.34 12.61
N ILE A 193 -7.76 -3.88 12.02
CA ILE A 193 -8.86 -3.09 11.43
C ILE A 193 -9.42 -2.10 12.45
N LYS A 194 -9.70 -2.55 13.68
CA LYS A 194 -10.28 -1.69 14.72
C LYS A 194 -9.34 -0.59 15.17
N VAL A 195 -8.03 -0.83 15.19
CA VAL A 195 -7.01 0.19 15.46
C VAL A 195 -6.86 1.17 14.29
N LEU A 196 -6.78 0.66 13.06
CA LEU A 196 -6.62 1.48 11.84
C LEU A 196 -7.85 2.34 11.55
N GLU A 197 -9.06 1.87 11.91
CA GLU A 197 -10.30 2.66 11.88
C GLU A 197 -10.21 3.93 12.74
N LYS A 198 -9.39 3.93 13.80
CA LYS A 198 -9.18 5.10 14.67
C LYS A 198 -7.99 5.94 14.24
N MET A 199 -6.93 5.32 13.72
CA MET A 199 -5.79 6.03 13.15
C MET A 199 -6.21 6.88 11.94
N ALA A 200 -7.04 6.36 11.03
CA ALA A 200 -7.43 7.06 9.80
C ALA A 200 -8.01 8.47 10.04
N PRO A 201 -9.10 8.65 10.83
CA PRO A 201 -9.63 9.99 11.11
C PRO A 201 -8.62 10.88 11.85
N TRP A 202 -7.85 10.33 12.80
CA TRP A 202 -6.84 11.09 13.54
C TRP A 202 -5.75 11.68 12.62
N VAL A 203 -5.31 10.91 11.63
CA VAL A 203 -4.33 11.38 10.63
C VAL A 203 -4.97 12.34 9.65
N ILE A 204 -6.18 12.08 9.16
CA ILE A 204 -6.91 12.97 8.24
C ILE A 204 -7.05 14.37 8.85
N GLU A 205 -7.46 14.46 10.11
CA GLU A 205 -7.63 15.73 10.83
C GLU A 205 -6.33 16.55 10.83
N ARG A 206 -5.22 15.92 11.26
CA ARG A 206 -3.89 16.57 11.34
C ARG A 206 -3.31 16.90 9.97
N PHE A 207 -3.52 16.02 8.99
CA PHE A 207 -3.08 16.24 7.62
C PHE A 207 -3.83 17.40 6.96
N ARG A 208 -5.09 17.62 7.31
CA ARG A 208 -5.90 18.74 6.79
C ARG A 208 -5.64 20.06 7.51
N ASN A 209 -5.05 20.04 8.69
CA ASN A 209 -4.77 21.25 9.44
C ASN A 209 -3.62 22.06 8.79
N PRO A 210 -3.91 23.25 8.21
CA PRO A 210 -2.89 24.06 7.53
C PRO A 210 -1.84 24.65 8.48
N THR A 211 -2.10 24.69 9.79
CA THR A 211 -1.14 25.16 10.79
C THR A 211 -0.04 24.14 11.08
N VAL A 212 -0.21 22.88 10.65
CA VAL A 212 0.80 21.83 10.77
C VAL A 212 1.78 21.96 9.61
N ASP A 213 3.08 21.97 9.94
CA ASP A 213 4.17 22.03 8.97
C ASP A 213 3.99 20.99 7.84
N ALA A 214 4.19 21.43 6.59
CA ALA A 214 3.95 20.59 5.42
C ALA A 214 4.78 19.29 5.41
N ARG A 215 5.99 19.31 5.98
CA ARG A 215 6.85 18.12 6.10
C ARG A 215 6.29 17.14 7.11
N VAL A 216 5.72 17.64 8.22
CA VAL A 216 5.03 16.80 9.21
C VAL A 216 3.79 16.17 8.59
N ARG A 217 2.99 16.94 7.86
CA ARG A 217 1.83 16.39 7.11
C ARG A 217 2.26 15.31 6.11
N HIS A 218 3.35 15.53 5.38
CA HIS A 218 3.91 14.51 4.50
C HIS A 218 4.37 13.27 5.28
N GLY A 219 5.08 13.45 6.40
CA GLY A 219 5.49 12.35 7.26
C GLY A 219 4.30 11.52 7.79
N LEU A 220 3.19 12.17 8.12
CA LEU A 220 1.94 11.47 8.49
C LEU A 220 1.41 10.58 7.37
N ALA A 221 1.45 11.03 6.11
CA ALA A 221 1.08 10.19 4.97
C ALA A 221 2.02 8.99 4.81
N ILE A 222 3.32 9.16 5.08
CA ILE A 222 4.33 8.10 4.98
C ILE A 222 4.13 7.02 6.06
N ILE A 223 3.95 7.39 7.33
CA ILE A 223 3.71 6.39 8.39
C ILE A 223 2.39 5.65 8.20
N THR A 224 1.33 6.35 7.76
CA THR A 224 0.04 5.72 7.46
C THR A 224 0.20 4.71 6.33
N LYS A 225 0.92 5.06 5.26
CA LYS A 225 1.22 4.13 4.18
C LYS A 225 1.97 2.91 4.67
N ALA A 226 3.03 3.11 5.46
CA ALA A 226 3.85 2.01 5.96
C ALA A 226 3.02 1.00 6.77
N VAL A 227 2.23 1.49 7.73
CA VAL A 227 1.44 0.65 8.64
C VAL A 227 0.27 -0.03 7.93
N PHE A 228 -0.51 0.71 7.14
CA PHE A 228 -1.68 0.13 6.45
C PHE A 228 -1.23 -0.93 5.43
N LEU A 229 -0.10 -0.70 4.76
CA LEU A 229 0.45 -1.67 3.83
C LEU A 229 1.01 -2.90 4.54
N GLN A 230 1.78 -2.72 5.62
CA GLN A 230 2.36 -3.83 6.40
C GLN A 230 1.27 -4.75 6.94
N HIS A 231 0.27 -4.19 7.63
CA HIS A 231 -0.84 -4.96 8.20
C HIS A 231 -1.70 -5.65 7.14
N GLY A 232 -2.01 -4.92 6.05
CA GLY A 232 -2.77 -5.48 4.93
C GLY A 232 -2.04 -6.65 4.27
N GLN A 233 -0.74 -6.52 3.98
CA GLN A 233 0.06 -7.57 3.36
C GLN A 233 0.22 -8.80 4.26
N GLN A 234 0.47 -8.61 5.56
CA GLN A 234 0.60 -9.70 6.51
C GLN A 234 -0.70 -10.50 6.65
N SER A 235 -1.83 -9.80 6.86
CA SER A 235 -3.16 -10.43 6.95
C SER A 235 -3.49 -11.19 5.67
N LEU A 236 -3.29 -10.56 4.51
CA LEU A 236 -3.64 -11.17 3.23
C LEU A 236 -2.82 -12.41 2.90
N ALA A 237 -1.51 -12.38 3.15
CA ALA A 237 -0.64 -13.53 2.94
C ALA A 237 -1.11 -14.73 3.78
N GLN A 238 -1.46 -14.50 5.05
CA GLN A 238 -2.02 -15.54 5.91
C GLN A 238 -3.38 -16.04 5.40
N PHE A 239 -4.26 -15.16 4.93
CA PHE A 239 -5.56 -15.57 4.39
C PHE A 239 -5.44 -16.43 3.13
N VAL A 240 -4.56 -16.05 2.19
CA VAL A 240 -4.30 -16.83 0.97
C VAL A 240 -3.79 -18.22 1.33
N GLU A 241 -2.77 -18.31 2.20
CA GLU A 241 -2.21 -19.58 2.66
C GLU A 241 -3.27 -20.47 3.32
N ARG A 242 -4.07 -19.90 4.23
CA ARG A 242 -5.06 -20.62 5.05
C ARG A 242 -6.34 -20.96 4.29
N CYS A 243 -6.57 -20.37 3.12
CA CYS A 243 -7.61 -20.79 2.18
C CYS A 243 -7.14 -21.89 1.22
N GLY A 244 -5.86 -22.29 1.27
CA GLY A 244 -5.27 -23.26 0.36
C GLY A 244 -5.40 -22.84 -1.10
N ALA A 245 -5.67 -23.79 -2.01
CA ALA A 245 -5.82 -23.49 -3.43
C ALA A 245 -6.90 -22.43 -3.72
N GLN A 246 -7.96 -22.36 -2.89
CA GLN A 246 -9.02 -21.35 -3.07
C GLN A 246 -8.51 -19.92 -2.91
N GLY A 247 -7.49 -19.69 -2.08
CA GLY A 247 -6.88 -18.37 -1.89
C GLY A 247 -6.12 -17.86 -3.10
N LEU A 248 -5.69 -18.76 -4.00
CA LEU A 248 -4.89 -18.43 -5.18
C LEU A 248 -5.72 -18.02 -6.40
N PHE A 249 -7.02 -18.32 -6.40
CA PHE A 249 -7.88 -17.98 -7.51
C PHE A 249 -8.36 -16.52 -7.44
N SER A 250 -8.07 -15.73 -8.47
CA SER A 250 -8.44 -14.31 -8.54
C SER A 250 -9.94 -14.05 -8.42
N HIS A 251 -10.80 -14.98 -8.84
CA HIS A 251 -12.26 -14.85 -8.69
C HIS A 251 -12.71 -14.83 -7.22
N ASN A 252 -11.88 -15.35 -6.30
CA ASN A 252 -12.10 -15.25 -4.85
C ASN A 252 -11.54 -13.97 -4.23
N GLN A 253 -10.97 -13.07 -5.03
CA GLN A 253 -10.53 -11.72 -4.69
C GLN A 253 -9.39 -11.61 -3.67
N LEU A 254 -9.02 -12.67 -2.94
CA LEU A 254 -7.97 -12.63 -1.92
C LEU A 254 -6.61 -12.24 -2.52
N ILE A 255 -6.09 -13.01 -3.49
CA ILE A 255 -4.82 -12.67 -4.15
C ILE A 255 -4.87 -11.31 -4.86
N SER A 256 -6.06 -10.85 -5.22
CA SER A 256 -6.27 -9.59 -5.93
C SER A 256 -6.06 -8.34 -5.08
N TYR A 257 -6.18 -8.43 -3.77
CA TYR A 257 -5.95 -7.31 -2.88
C TYR A 257 -4.47 -7.09 -2.55
N GLN A 258 -3.55 -7.87 -3.13
CA GLN A 258 -2.11 -7.74 -2.90
C GLN A 258 -1.54 -6.57 -3.70
N LEU A 259 -1.64 -5.37 -3.14
CA LEU A 259 -1.01 -4.17 -3.70
C LEU A 259 0.37 -3.93 -3.07
N GLY A 260 1.34 -3.50 -3.89
CA GLY A 260 2.68 -3.11 -3.45
C GLY A 260 2.90 -1.61 -3.64
N LEU A 261 3.18 -0.87 -2.57
CA LEU A 261 3.59 0.54 -2.65
C LEU A 261 4.71 0.82 -1.65
N LEU A 262 5.96 0.93 -2.11
CA LEU A 262 7.09 1.33 -1.23
C LEU A 262 7.26 2.86 -1.16
N GLY A 263 7.83 3.35 -0.05
CA GLY A 263 8.28 4.72 0.14
C GLY A 263 9.35 4.76 1.25
N LEU A 264 10.37 5.61 1.11
CA LEU A 264 11.51 5.71 2.04
C LEU A 264 11.45 7.02 2.85
N ALA A 265 11.99 7.01 4.07
CA ALA A 265 11.92 8.14 5.03
C ALA A 265 13.28 8.60 5.58
N THR A 266 14.21 8.93 4.69
CA THR A 266 15.54 9.46 5.06
C THR A 266 15.49 10.80 5.82
N GLU A 267 14.52 11.65 5.53
CA GLU A 267 14.44 13.03 6.07
C GLU A 267 14.14 13.10 7.58
N LEU A 268 13.46 12.09 8.12
CA LEU A 268 13.15 12.01 9.55
C LEU A 268 14.41 11.78 10.39
N LEU A 269 15.30 10.88 9.93
CA LEU A 269 16.55 10.56 10.64
C LEU A 269 17.53 11.73 10.66
N LEU A 270 17.49 12.56 9.62
CA LEU A 270 18.29 13.80 9.53
C LEU A 270 17.75 14.92 10.42
N GLY A 271 16.64 14.72 11.14
CA GLY A 271 16.06 15.71 12.05
C GLY A 271 15.45 16.92 11.34
N ARG A 272 15.12 16.81 10.04
CA ARG A 272 14.56 17.94 9.27
C ARG A 272 13.11 18.28 9.64
N TYR A 273 12.44 17.35 10.31
CA TYR A 273 11.15 17.51 10.96
C TYR A 273 10.97 16.38 11.99
N ALA A 274 10.00 16.52 12.90
CA ALA A 274 9.61 15.49 13.85
C ALA A 274 8.12 15.16 13.69
N LEU A 275 7.79 13.87 13.77
CA LEU A 275 6.40 13.43 13.85
C LEU A 275 5.85 13.66 15.27
N PRO A 276 4.51 13.64 15.46
CA PRO A 276 3.90 13.93 16.75
C PRO A 276 4.49 13.05 17.86
N SER A 277 4.90 13.67 18.97
CA SER A 277 5.50 12.96 20.11
C SER A 277 4.54 11.94 20.75
N PRO A 278 5.05 10.91 21.43
CA PRO A 278 4.24 9.95 22.19
C PRO A 278 3.33 10.65 23.21
N THR A 279 2.04 10.32 23.21
CA THR A 279 1.12 10.69 24.28
C THR A 279 1.17 9.69 25.44
N MET A 280 1.64 8.47 25.18
CA MET A 280 1.84 7.39 26.14
C MET A 280 3.30 6.93 26.13
N PRO A 281 4.25 7.76 26.64
CA PRO A 281 5.69 7.53 26.46
C PRO A 281 6.21 6.24 27.09
N THR A 282 5.46 5.63 28.01
CA THR A 282 5.83 4.41 28.73
C THR A 282 5.23 3.14 28.15
N CYS A 283 4.36 3.20 27.12
CA CYS A 283 3.85 2.00 26.47
C CYS A 283 4.95 1.33 25.63
N LEU A 284 4.81 0.03 25.36
CA LEU A 284 5.84 -0.75 24.67
C LEU A 284 6.19 -0.15 23.31
N LEU A 285 5.18 0.23 22.53
CA LEU A 285 5.38 0.76 21.19
C LEU A 285 6.06 2.15 21.19
N ALA A 286 5.80 2.97 22.20
CA ALA A 286 6.47 4.26 22.35
C ALA A 286 7.94 4.09 22.75
N LYS A 287 8.26 3.11 23.60
CA LYS A 287 9.64 2.78 23.96
C LYS A 287 10.42 2.25 22.76
N HIS A 288 9.80 1.40 21.94
CA HIS A 288 10.38 0.87 20.69
C HIS A 288 10.70 1.97 19.69
N GLU A 289 9.75 2.87 19.41
CA GLU A 289 10.00 4.05 18.56
C GLU A 289 11.20 4.86 19.07
N GLN A 290 11.20 5.20 20.37
CA GLN A 290 12.26 6.01 20.97
C GLN A 290 13.62 5.31 20.90
N GLY A 291 13.66 4.01 21.20
CA GLY A 291 14.86 3.19 21.14
C GLY A 291 15.45 3.11 19.75
N LEU A 292 14.64 2.75 18.75
CA LEU A 292 15.11 2.67 17.36
C LEU A 292 15.61 4.02 16.83
N ILE A 293 14.94 5.13 17.17
CA ILE A 293 15.39 6.48 16.81
C ILE A 293 16.70 6.83 17.51
N ALA A 294 16.85 6.49 18.79
CA ALA A 294 18.07 6.76 19.55
C ALA A 294 19.26 5.98 18.99
N GLU A 295 19.09 4.69 18.71
CA GLU A 295 20.09 3.84 18.06
C GLU A 295 20.49 4.39 16.69
N ALA A 296 19.52 4.73 15.85
CA ALA A 296 19.78 5.26 14.52
C ALA A 296 20.52 6.60 14.57
N ARG A 297 20.18 7.48 15.52
CA ARG A 297 20.89 8.75 15.72
C ARG A 297 22.32 8.54 16.22
N ALA A 298 22.53 7.64 17.18
CA ALA A 298 23.86 7.30 17.68
C ALA A 298 24.76 6.75 16.56
N GLN A 299 24.21 5.86 15.72
CA GLN A 299 24.93 5.34 14.56
C GLN A 299 25.21 6.43 13.52
N LEU A 300 24.23 7.29 13.21
CA LEU A 300 24.42 8.40 12.29
C LEU A 300 25.54 9.35 12.75
N GLN A 301 25.65 9.63 14.04
CA GLN A 301 26.73 10.43 14.61
C GLN A 301 28.10 9.74 14.50
N ALA A 302 28.14 8.41 14.55
CA ALA A 302 29.38 7.64 14.39
C ALA A 302 29.85 7.53 12.91
N LEU A 303 28.97 7.82 11.94
CA LEU A 303 29.31 7.74 10.51
C LEU A 303 30.20 8.90 10.06
N LYS A 304 31.39 8.56 9.54
CA LYS A 304 32.36 9.55 9.03
C LYS A 304 31.97 10.16 7.67
N GLY A 305 31.27 9.41 6.83
CA GLY A 305 30.94 9.82 5.45
C GLY A 305 29.64 10.61 5.29
N GLY A 306 28.88 10.83 6.38
CA GLY A 306 27.59 11.52 6.35
C GLY A 306 26.51 10.78 5.54
N HIS A 307 25.39 11.46 5.29
CA HIS A 307 24.13 10.86 4.79
C HIS A 307 24.10 10.46 3.30
N ARG A 308 25.19 10.71 2.55
CA ARG A 308 25.35 10.29 1.15
C ARG A 308 26.44 9.24 0.96
N SER A 309 27.02 8.77 2.06
CA SER A 309 28.09 7.78 2.02
C SER A 309 27.59 6.38 1.71
N LYS A 310 28.49 5.52 1.26
CA LYS A 310 28.22 4.09 1.08
C LYS A 310 27.82 3.46 2.42
N GLU A 311 28.48 3.84 3.51
CA GLU A 311 28.18 3.35 4.85
C GLU A 311 26.76 3.73 5.28
N TYR A 312 26.30 4.95 4.98
CA TYR A 312 24.91 5.33 5.22
C TYR A 312 23.93 4.49 4.38
N ASN A 313 24.25 4.27 3.09
CA ASN A 313 23.44 3.41 2.23
C ASN A 313 23.31 1.99 2.78
N ASP A 314 24.43 1.41 3.24
CA ASP A 314 24.48 0.02 3.64
C ASP A 314 23.86 -0.22 5.03
N PHE A 315 24.05 0.71 5.97
CA PHE A 315 23.65 0.51 7.37
C PHE A 315 22.42 1.31 7.80
N MET A 316 22.21 2.51 7.25
CA MET A 316 21.12 3.40 7.71
C MET A 316 19.86 3.26 6.87
N LEU A 317 19.97 3.21 5.54
CA LEU A 317 18.78 3.14 4.67
C LEU A 317 17.90 1.91 4.94
N PRO A 318 18.43 0.69 5.17
CA PRO A 318 17.60 -0.46 5.51
C PRO A 318 16.82 -0.28 6.82
N ARG A 319 17.34 0.51 7.76
CA ARG A 319 16.71 0.79 9.06
C ARG A 319 15.62 1.86 8.99
N CYS A 320 15.58 2.67 7.93
CA CYS A 320 14.56 3.72 7.78
C CYS A 320 13.14 3.15 7.82
N ARG A 321 12.88 2.01 7.14
CA ARG A 321 11.55 1.43 7.08
C ARG A 321 11.06 0.94 8.46
N PRO A 322 11.80 0.11 9.21
CA PRO A 322 11.41 -0.28 10.57
C PRO A 322 11.12 0.91 11.49
N ILE A 323 11.89 2.00 11.39
CA ILE A 323 11.66 3.21 12.20
C ILE A 323 10.33 3.89 11.84
N VAL A 324 10.01 4.02 10.54
CA VAL A 324 8.73 4.56 10.08
C VAL A 324 7.56 3.71 10.55
N GLU A 325 7.70 2.38 10.44
CA GLU A 325 6.70 1.43 10.90
C GLU A 325 6.49 1.54 12.42
N ALA A 326 7.56 1.60 13.23
CA ALA A 326 7.48 1.78 14.68
C ALA A 326 6.73 3.06 15.08
N ILE A 327 7.03 4.18 14.42
CA ILE A 327 6.31 5.45 14.67
C ILE A 327 4.83 5.31 14.31
N GLY A 328 4.54 4.72 13.15
CA GLY A 328 3.18 4.50 12.72
C GLY A 328 2.40 3.57 13.65
N HIS A 329 3.02 2.49 14.14
CA HIS A 329 2.42 1.56 15.08
C HIS A 329 2.05 2.22 16.40
N ARG A 330 2.97 3.00 16.99
CA ARG A 330 2.67 3.75 18.19
C ARG A 330 1.54 4.77 17.93
N VAL A 331 1.60 5.54 16.85
CA VAL A 331 0.53 6.50 16.51
C VAL A 331 -0.83 5.81 16.37
N ALA A 332 -0.87 4.65 15.71
CA ALA A 332 -2.09 3.87 15.55
C ALA A 332 -2.64 3.41 16.89
N TYR A 333 -1.78 2.84 17.74
CA TYR A 333 -2.13 2.38 19.08
C TYR A 333 -2.64 3.51 19.97
N GLU A 334 -1.91 4.63 20.05
CA GLU A 334 -2.32 5.79 20.87
C GLU A 334 -3.64 6.41 20.38
N ALA A 335 -3.85 6.49 19.05
CA ALA A 335 -5.12 6.93 18.50
C ALA A 335 -6.28 5.99 18.87
N ALA A 336 -6.05 4.68 18.88
CA ALA A 336 -7.03 3.69 19.29
C ALA A 336 -7.32 3.73 20.80
N CYS A 337 -6.29 3.90 21.64
CA CYS A 337 -6.44 4.12 23.08
C CYS A 337 -7.29 5.37 23.36
N ALA A 338 -6.95 6.50 22.73
CA ALA A 338 -7.69 7.75 22.90
C ALA A 338 -9.15 7.66 22.43
N ALA A 339 -9.43 6.80 21.44
CA ALA A 339 -10.77 6.54 20.94
C ALA A 339 -11.55 5.46 21.72
N GLY A 340 -11.00 4.93 22.81
CA GLY A 340 -11.67 3.95 23.67
C GLY A 340 -11.86 2.57 23.04
N VAL A 341 -10.93 2.13 22.18
CA VAL A 341 -10.95 0.75 21.67
C VAL A 341 -10.80 -0.25 22.84
N PRO A 342 -11.58 -1.35 22.89
CA PRO A 342 -11.51 -2.33 23.98
C PRO A 342 -10.10 -2.87 24.24
N GLU A 343 -9.78 -3.10 25.51
CA GLU A 343 -8.44 -3.53 25.94
C GLU A 343 -7.99 -4.85 25.32
N CYS A 344 -8.88 -5.83 25.16
CA CYS A 344 -8.55 -7.10 24.49
C CYS A 344 -8.11 -6.90 23.03
N ILE A 345 -8.71 -5.94 22.33
CA ILE A 345 -8.34 -5.59 20.95
C ILE A 345 -6.98 -4.89 20.91
N LEU A 346 -6.78 -3.92 21.81
CA LEU A 346 -5.50 -3.21 21.94
C LEU A 346 -4.37 -4.18 22.31
N ALA A 347 -4.62 -5.16 23.18
CA ALA A 347 -3.64 -6.15 23.60
C ALA A 347 -3.29 -7.14 22.48
N VAL A 348 -4.24 -7.57 21.64
CA VAL A 348 -3.92 -8.37 20.44
C VAL A 348 -3.05 -7.55 19.47
N TYR A 349 -3.42 -6.29 19.21
CA TYR A 349 -2.64 -5.42 18.32
C TYR A 349 -1.22 -5.16 18.85
N GLU A 350 -1.08 -4.77 20.11
CA GLU A 350 0.22 -4.53 20.73
C GLU A 350 1.09 -5.79 20.71
N SER A 351 0.53 -6.95 21.08
CA SER A 351 1.27 -8.21 21.07
C SER A 351 1.76 -8.59 19.67
N GLU A 352 0.94 -8.38 18.65
CA GLU A 352 1.32 -8.64 17.26
C GLU A 352 2.45 -7.72 16.81
N VAL A 353 2.33 -6.41 17.05
CA VAL A 353 3.37 -5.43 16.71
C VAL A 353 4.68 -5.73 17.45
N VAL A 354 4.61 -6.04 18.75
CA VAL A 354 5.78 -6.44 19.55
C VAL A 354 6.45 -7.68 18.95
N ASN A 355 5.65 -8.65 18.47
CA ASN A 355 6.19 -9.86 17.86
C ASN A 355 6.88 -9.61 16.50
N MET A 356 6.60 -8.49 15.81
CA MET A 356 7.29 -8.13 14.56
C MET A 356 8.77 -7.76 14.76
N ASP A 357 9.13 -7.29 15.96
CA ASP A 357 10.51 -6.97 16.35
C ASP A 357 10.82 -7.46 17.76
N ILE A 358 10.43 -8.71 18.05
CA ILE A 358 10.54 -9.29 19.40
C ILE A 358 11.98 -9.27 19.94
N GLY A 359 12.98 -9.29 19.05
CA GLY A 359 14.39 -9.18 19.41
C GLY A 359 14.70 -7.90 20.17
N TRP A 360 14.26 -6.75 19.64
CA TRP A 360 14.47 -5.46 20.30
C TRP A 360 13.85 -5.42 21.70
N TYR A 361 12.61 -5.91 21.85
CA TYR A 361 11.92 -5.87 23.15
C TYR A 361 12.56 -6.80 24.19
N ILE A 362 13.09 -7.95 23.77
CA ILE A 362 13.82 -8.87 24.66
C ILE A 362 15.16 -8.26 25.07
N GLU A 363 15.92 -7.69 24.14
CA GLU A 363 17.22 -7.07 24.41
C GLU A 363 17.11 -5.89 25.39
N ASN A 364 15.99 -5.16 25.34
CA ASN A 364 15.69 -4.05 26.24
C ASN A 364 14.97 -4.47 27.53
N GLY A 365 14.75 -5.77 27.76
CA GLY A 365 14.15 -6.30 28.99
C GLY A 365 12.66 -5.95 29.16
N GLU A 366 11.98 -5.61 28.07
CA GLU A 366 10.57 -5.17 28.11
C GLU A 366 9.60 -6.35 28.20
N VAL A 367 9.90 -7.47 27.55
CA VAL A 367 9.06 -8.68 27.54
C VAL A 367 9.88 -9.96 27.44
N THR A 368 9.27 -11.09 27.81
CA THR A 368 9.75 -12.43 27.42
C THR A 368 8.84 -13.03 26.35
N ARG A 369 9.34 -14.02 25.59
CA ARG A 369 8.52 -14.76 24.62
C ARG A 369 7.29 -15.40 25.26
N LEU A 370 7.46 -15.98 26.44
CA LEU A 370 6.37 -16.66 27.16
C LEU A 370 5.32 -15.66 27.64
N SER A 371 5.74 -14.57 28.30
CA SER A 371 4.80 -13.55 28.80
C SER A 371 4.02 -12.88 27.67
N LEU A 372 4.66 -12.66 26.51
CA LEU A 372 3.98 -12.12 25.33
C LEU A 372 2.92 -13.11 24.80
N TRP A 373 3.27 -14.39 24.70
CA TRP A 373 2.35 -15.41 24.21
C TRP A 373 1.15 -15.62 25.14
N GLU A 374 1.36 -15.65 26.45
CA GLU A 374 0.29 -15.75 27.44
C GLU A 374 -0.65 -14.56 27.37
N LYS A 375 -0.10 -13.33 27.30
CA LYS A 375 -0.87 -12.09 27.14
C LYS A 375 -1.68 -12.10 25.84
N GLU A 376 -1.07 -12.46 24.72
CA GLU A 376 -1.77 -12.55 23.43
C GLU A 376 -2.89 -13.58 23.48
N ASN A 377 -2.65 -14.79 24.00
CA ASN A 377 -3.66 -15.84 24.05
C ASN A 377 -4.87 -15.45 24.93
N ALA A 378 -4.62 -14.79 26.06
CA ALA A 378 -5.69 -14.24 26.89
C ALA A 378 -6.51 -13.16 26.15
N ALA A 379 -5.82 -12.24 25.46
CA ALA A 379 -6.46 -11.19 24.68
C ALA A 379 -7.29 -11.75 23.51
N LEU A 380 -6.76 -12.75 22.79
CA LEU A 380 -7.44 -13.44 21.69
C LEU A 380 -8.75 -14.10 22.15
N ASN A 381 -8.78 -14.69 23.35
CA ASN A 381 -10.04 -15.20 23.92
C ASN A 381 -11.07 -14.09 24.11
N GLY A 382 -10.64 -12.92 24.60
CA GLY A 382 -11.51 -11.74 24.71
C GLY A 382 -12.05 -11.28 23.35
N VAL A 383 -11.20 -11.16 22.33
CA VAL A 383 -11.62 -10.75 20.97
C VAL A 383 -12.57 -11.79 20.36
N LEU A 384 -12.31 -13.09 20.57
CA LEU A 384 -13.12 -14.17 20.02
C LEU A 384 -14.60 -14.08 20.43
N THR A 385 -14.89 -13.64 21.66
CA THR A 385 -16.28 -13.47 22.15
C THR A 385 -17.13 -12.49 21.33
N SER A 386 -16.50 -11.54 20.64
CA SER A 386 -17.16 -10.51 19.83
C SER A 386 -16.82 -10.60 18.34
N ALA A 387 -16.02 -11.60 17.93
CA ALA A 387 -15.52 -11.72 16.57
C ALA A 387 -16.65 -11.90 15.55
N GLU A 388 -17.65 -12.73 15.85
CA GLU A 388 -18.79 -12.96 14.97
C GLU A 388 -19.59 -11.67 14.72
N ALA A 389 -19.88 -10.90 15.77
CA ALA A 389 -20.56 -9.62 15.65
C ALA A 389 -19.74 -8.62 14.81
N MET A 390 -18.41 -8.57 15.01
CA MET A 390 -17.52 -7.71 14.22
C MET A 390 -17.49 -8.12 12.73
N ILE A 391 -17.45 -9.42 12.44
CA ILE A 391 -17.50 -9.93 11.05
C ILE A 391 -18.83 -9.58 10.41
N HIS A 392 -19.95 -9.78 11.12
CA HIS A 392 -21.29 -9.46 10.62
C HIS A 392 -21.43 -7.97 10.30
N ASP A 393 -21.01 -7.08 11.21
CA ASP A 393 -21.01 -5.63 11.01
C ASP A 393 -20.19 -5.22 9.77
N MET A 394 -18.98 -5.78 9.61
CA MET A 394 -18.16 -5.53 8.42
C MET A 394 -18.83 -6.05 7.14
N ALA A 395 -19.40 -7.26 7.18
CA ALA A 395 -20.02 -7.90 6.02
C ALA A 395 -21.22 -7.08 5.48
N ALA A 396 -21.97 -6.40 6.35
CA ALA A 396 -23.09 -5.55 5.95
C ALA A 396 -22.68 -4.40 4.99
N GLY A 397 -21.43 -3.92 5.10
CA GLY A 397 -20.88 -2.87 4.24
C GLY A 397 -20.07 -3.37 3.03
N ILE A 398 -19.88 -4.69 2.88
CA ILE A 398 -18.99 -5.26 1.86
C ILE A 398 -19.79 -6.01 0.81
N ARG A 399 -19.62 -5.61 -0.46
CA ARG A 399 -20.06 -6.40 -1.61
C ARG A 399 -18.88 -7.22 -2.13
N THR A 400 -18.98 -8.53 -2.02
CA THR A 400 -18.00 -9.47 -2.58
C THR A 400 -18.65 -10.33 -3.66
N THR A 401 -17.88 -10.67 -4.70
CA THR A 401 -18.28 -11.63 -5.73
C THR A 401 -17.57 -12.96 -5.58
N ALA A 402 -16.79 -13.13 -4.49
CA ALA A 402 -16.02 -14.34 -4.25
C ALA A 402 -16.98 -15.52 -4.03
N PRO A 403 -17.01 -16.55 -4.89
CA PRO A 403 -17.95 -17.66 -4.76
C PRO A 403 -17.72 -18.49 -3.50
N ILE A 404 -16.51 -18.46 -2.93
CA ILE A 404 -16.16 -19.28 -1.76
C ILE A 404 -16.88 -18.90 -0.46
N VAL A 405 -17.52 -17.73 -0.40
CA VAL A 405 -18.12 -17.16 0.81
C VAL A 405 -19.35 -17.92 1.32
N SER A 406 -20.09 -18.61 0.44
CA SER A 406 -21.21 -19.46 0.85
C SER A 406 -21.24 -20.77 0.07
N GLN A 407 -21.99 -21.75 0.58
CA GLN A 407 -22.12 -23.05 -0.09
C GLN A 407 -22.92 -22.90 -1.39
N GLU A 408 -23.96 -22.08 -1.35
CA GLU A 408 -24.83 -21.77 -2.47
C GLU A 408 -24.06 -21.09 -3.61
N THR A 409 -23.31 -20.02 -3.31
CA THR A 409 -22.54 -19.30 -4.33
C THR A 409 -21.43 -20.16 -4.91
N TYR A 410 -20.81 -21.00 -4.08
CA TYR A 410 -19.77 -21.92 -4.55
C TYR A 410 -20.34 -23.03 -5.43
N ALA A 411 -21.50 -23.59 -5.09
CA ALA A 411 -22.16 -24.60 -5.91
C ALA A 411 -22.59 -24.02 -7.26
N ALA A 412 -23.25 -22.86 -7.27
CA ALA A 412 -23.63 -22.17 -8.49
C ALA A 412 -22.41 -21.82 -9.37
N PHE A 413 -21.29 -21.43 -8.76
CA PHE A 413 -20.04 -21.22 -9.48
C PHE A 413 -19.54 -22.50 -10.13
N VAL A 414 -19.51 -23.63 -9.40
CA VAL A 414 -19.08 -24.92 -9.95
C VAL A 414 -19.96 -25.38 -11.10
N GLU A 415 -21.28 -25.22 -10.99
CA GLU A 415 -22.24 -25.54 -12.07
C GLU A 415 -22.04 -24.69 -13.33
N SER A 416 -21.53 -23.46 -13.17
CA SER A 416 -21.22 -22.57 -14.31
C SER A 416 -19.92 -22.94 -15.04
N LEU A 417 -19.09 -23.82 -14.48
CA LEU A 417 -17.80 -24.16 -15.09
C LEU A 417 -17.97 -25.07 -16.31
N PRO A 418 -17.18 -24.85 -17.39
CA PRO A 418 -17.16 -25.77 -18.53
C PRO A 418 -16.82 -27.18 -18.05
N SER A 419 -17.73 -28.12 -18.35
CA SER A 419 -17.59 -29.52 -17.97
C SER A 419 -17.35 -30.37 -19.20
N LEU A 420 -16.35 -31.25 -19.14
CA LEU A 420 -16.08 -32.26 -20.15
C LEU A 420 -16.42 -33.62 -19.56
N THR A 421 -17.32 -34.34 -20.20
CA THR A 421 -17.72 -35.71 -19.83
C THR A 421 -17.47 -36.63 -21.02
N GLY A 422 -17.18 -37.91 -20.78
CA GLY A 422 -17.01 -38.88 -21.87
C GLY A 422 -16.89 -40.31 -21.36
N GLU A 423 -17.05 -41.26 -22.27
CA GLU A 423 -17.02 -42.71 -22.01
C GLU A 423 -15.65 -43.34 -22.31
N ALA A 424 -14.58 -42.54 -22.31
CA ALA A 424 -13.25 -43.00 -22.69
C ALA A 424 -12.65 -43.93 -21.63
N SER A 425 -12.11 -45.08 -22.07
CA SER A 425 -11.29 -45.97 -21.27
C SER A 425 -9.85 -45.93 -21.78
N TYR A 426 -8.88 -45.77 -20.88
CA TYR A 426 -7.45 -45.73 -21.19
C TYR A 426 -6.71 -46.70 -20.27
N SER A 427 -6.09 -47.74 -20.84
CA SER A 427 -5.29 -48.67 -20.05
C SER A 427 -3.94 -48.02 -19.70
N LEU A 428 -3.70 -47.79 -18.41
CA LEU A 428 -2.42 -47.28 -17.89
C LEU A 428 -1.31 -48.33 -17.88
N HIS A 429 -1.68 -49.60 -18.06
CA HIS A 429 -0.76 -50.72 -18.17
C HIS A 429 -0.97 -51.35 -19.54
N PRO A 430 -0.07 -51.13 -20.52
CA PRO A 430 -0.11 -51.95 -21.73
C PRO A 430 -0.03 -53.41 -21.28
N GLU A 431 -0.93 -54.25 -21.77
CA GLU A 431 -0.89 -55.68 -21.48
C GLU A 431 0.52 -56.17 -21.81
N CYS A 432 1.25 -56.61 -20.77
CA CYS A 432 2.54 -57.24 -20.95
C CYS A 432 2.23 -58.62 -21.53
N THR A 433 2.10 -58.73 -22.85
CA THR A 433 2.08 -60.01 -23.54
C THR A 433 3.45 -60.65 -23.31
N ILE A 434 3.51 -61.54 -22.30
CA ILE A 434 4.59 -62.51 -22.17
C ILE A 434 4.25 -63.60 -23.20
N ASP A 435 4.90 -63.53 -24.36
CA ASP A 435 4.96 -64.65 -25.32
C ASP A 435 5.72 -65.84 -24.73
#